data_AF-A0A0K8RBL9-F1
#
_entry.id   AF-A0A0K8RBL9-F1
#
_cell.length_a   1.000
_cell.length_b   1.000
_cell.length_c   1.000
_cell.angle_alpha   90.00
_cell.angle_beta   90.00
_cell.angle_gamma   90.00
#
_symmetry.space_group_name_H-M   'P 1'
#
loop_
_entity.id
_entity.type
_entity.pdbx_description
1 polymer ?
#
loop_
_entity_poly.entity_id
_entity_poly.type
_entity_poly.pdbx_seq_one_letter_code
_entity_poly.pdbx_strand_id
1 'polypeptide(L)'
;MCRNISNILFVLFAVVLGLAASEEERFSFDAFGCYHALSESGNIYCQLSGYDNFKSLIYGTCQLVCGGTNVQLPEDACSSGVHSDCTKDLAESLKKWSAEMSKRKNDLINKWCTSAKQV
;
A
#
# COMPACT_ATOMS: atom_id res chain seq x y z
N MET A 1 -16.01 -44.41 -33.72
CA MET A 1 -16.82 -43.22 -33.40
C MET A 1 -16.58 -42.86 -31.94
N CYS A 2 -15.61 -41.99 -31.65
CA CYS A 2 -15.39 -41.40 -30.33
C CYS A 2 -15.11 -39.91 -30.52
N ARG A 3 -16.12 -39.17 -30.93
CA ARG A 3 -16.09 -37.71 -31.07
C ARG A 3 -17.30 -37.21 -30.32
N ASN A 4 -17.09 -36.70 -29.09
CA ASN A 4 -17.95 -35.72 -28.40
C ASN A 4 -17.63 -35.54 -26.91
N ILE A 5 -16.77 -36.36 -26.29
CA ILE A 5 -16.42 -36.18 -24.86
C ILE A 5 -15.55 -34.93 -24.63
N SER A 6 -14.68 -34.58 -25.58
CA SER A 6 -13.76 -33.42 -25.43
C SER A 6 -14.48 -32.07 -25.41
N ASN A 7 -15.58 -31.93 -26.15
CA ASN A 7 -16.27 -30.63 -26.28
C ASN A 7 -17.16 -30.31 -25.08
N ILE A 8 -17.83 -31.31 -24.48
CA ILE A 8 -18.62 -31.12 -23.25
C ILE A 8 -17.71 -30.77 -22.08
N LEU A 9 -16.53 -31.41 -21.97
CA LEU A 9 -15.55 -31.09 -20.92
C LEU A 9 -15.06 -29.65 -21.02
N PHE A 10 -14.80 -29.17 -22.24
CA PHE A 10 -14.34 -27.79 -22.49
C PHE A 10 -15.39 -26.74 -22.13
N VAL A 11 -16.67 -27.00 -22.44
CA VAL A 11 -17.78 -26.09 -22.09
C VAL A 11 -17.95 -26.00 -20.57
N LEU A 12 -17.86 -27.12 -19.86
CA LEU A 12 -17.94 -27.14 -18.39
C LEU A 12 -16.76 -26.37 -17.75
N PHE A 13 -15.56 -26.50 -18.30
CA PHE A 13 -14.38 -25.76 -17.82
C PHE A 13 -14.53 -24.25 -18.01
N ALA A 14 -15.10 -23.80 -19.14
CA ALA A 14 -15.36 -22.39 -19.41
C ALA A 14 -16.43 -21.81 -18.47
N VAL A 15 -17.46 -22.58 -18.09
CA VAL A 15 -18.49 -22.15 -17.14
C VAL A 15 -17.93 -22.03 -15.72
N VAL A 16 -17.09 -22.98 -15.28
CA VAL A 16 -16.44 -22.94 -13.96
C VAL A 16 -15.44 -21.77 -13.86
N LEU A 17 -14.64 -21.54 -14.91
CA LEU A 17 -13.72 -20.39 -14.95
C LEU A 17 -14.45 -19.04 -15.09
N GLY A 18 -15.57 -19.01 -15.80
CA GLY A 18 -16.40 -17.81 -15.93
C GLY A 18 -17.10 -17.41 -14.62
N LEU A 19 -17.45 -18.39 -13.78
CA LEU A 19 -18.02 -18.15 -12.45
C LEU A 19 -16.97 -17.69 -11.41
N ALA A 20 -15.73 -18.20 -11.49
CA ALA A 20 -14.64 -17.76 -10.62
C ALA A 20 -14.09 -16.36 -10.98
N ALA A 21 -14.34 -15.87 -12.19
CA ALA A 21 -13.88 -14.56 -12.67
C ALA A 21 -14.71 -13.36 -12.17
N SER A 22 -15.64 -13.57 -11.25
CA SER A 22 -16.37 -12.49 -10.57
C SER A 22 -16.35 -12.66 -9.05
N GLU A 23 -15.24 -13.11 -8.50
CA GLU A 23 -14.79 -12.51 -7.26
C GLU A 23 -14.01 -11.26 -7.65
N GLU A 24 -14.74 -10.16 -7.90
CA GLU A 24 -14.18 -8.87 -7.53
C GLU A 24 -13.84 -9.02 -6.05
N GLU A 25 -12.56 -9.23 -5.77
CA GLU A 25 -12.01 -9.16 -4.44
C GLU A 25 -12.49 -7.82 -3.86
N ARG A 26 -13.61 -7.87 -3.14
CA ARG A 26 -13.89 -6.93 -2.07
C ARG A 26 -12.82 -7.25 -1.04
N PHE A 27 -11.59 -6.82 -1.33
CA PHE A 27 -10.65 -6.45 -0.31
C PHE A 27 -11.48 -5.61 0.64
N SER A 28 -11.83 -6.19 1.79
CA SER A 28 -12.32 -5.42 2.90
C SER A 28 -11.21 -4.41 3.13
N PHE A 29 -11.40 -3.18 2.63
CA PHE A 29 -10.63 -2.00 2.98
C PHE A 29 -10.98 -1.66 4.43
N ASP A 30 -10.80 -2.64 5.29
CA ASP A 30 -10.77 -2.57 6.73
C ASP A 30 -9.43 -1.91 7.07
N ALA A 31 -9.28 -1.33 8.26
CA ALA A 31 -8.11 -0.53 8.67
C ALA A 31 -6.72 -1.10 8.31
N PHE A 32 -6.63 -2.41 8.06
CA PHE A 32 -5.47 -3.09 7.49
C PHE A 32 -4.97 -2.52 6.15
N GLY A 33 -5.85 -2.00 5.28
CA GLY A 33 -5.46 -1.49 3.97
C GLY A 33 -4.53 -0.27 4.05
N CYS A 34 -4.93 0.74 4.82
CA CYS A 34 -4.13 1.95 5.01
C CYS A 34 -2.87 1.68 5.83
N TYR A 35 -2.97 0.86 6.88
CA TYR A 35 -1.80 0.44 7.66
C TYR A 35 -0.77 -0.27 6.78
N HIS A 36 -1.22 -1.23 5.95
CA HIS A 36 -0.34 -1.94 5.03
C HIS A 36 0.27 -1.01 3.97
N ALA A 37 -0.51 -0.09 3.41
CA ALA A 37 -0.02 0.90 2.46
C ALA A 37 1.09 1.79 3.06
N LEU A 38 1.00 2.09 4.36
CA LEU A 38 1.92 2.93 5.10
C LEU A 38 3.08 2.19 5.78
N SER A 39 3.03 0.88 5.96
CA SER A 39 3.99 0.19 6.83
C SER A 39 5.46 0.46 6.45
N GLU A 40 5.80 0.37 5.16
CA GLU A 40 7.15 0.67 4.70
C GLU A 40 7.46 2.17 4.71
N SER A 41 6.62 2.97 4.05
CA SER A 41 6.85 4.41 3.88
C SER A 41 6.74 5.20 5.17
N GLY A 42 5.86 4.81 6.08
CA GLY A 42 5.73 5.34 7.43
C GLY A 42 7.01 5.10 8.23
N ASN A 43 7.61 3.91 8.16
CA ASN A 43 8.91 3.66 8.79
C ASN A 43 9.99 4.57 8.21
N ILE A 44 10.07 4.66 6.87
CA ILE A 44 11.02 5.54 6.19
C ILE A 44 10.84 6.99 6.66
N TYR A 45 9.60 7.48 6.67
CA TYR A 45 9.30 8.87 7.01
C TYR A 45 9.57 9.19 8.48
N CYS A 46 9.17 8.32 9.40
CA CYS A 46 9.49 8.47 10.82
C CYS A 46 11.01 8.53 11.06
N GLN A 47 11.77 7.62 10.45
CA GLN A 47 13.23 7.58 10.58
C GLN A 47 13.90 8.80 9.96
N LEU A 48 13.44 9.24 8.78
CA LEU A 48 13.93 10.49 8.16
C LEU A 48 13.61 11.73 9.01
N SER A 49 12.54 11.67 9.81
CA SER A 49 12.18 12.71 10.77
C SER A 49 12.93 12.60 12.10
N GLY A 50 13.81 11.61 12.26
CA GLY A 50 14.63 11.40 13.46
C GLY A 50 13.95 10.61 14.57
N TYR A 51 12.88 9.87 14.27
CA TYR A 51 12.11 9.09 15.24
C TYR A 51 12.18 7.58 14.96
N ASP A 52 11.71 6.79 15.94
CA ASP A 52 11.54 5.34 15.81
C ASP A 52 10.46 4.98 14.77
N ASN A 53 10.34 3.67 14.53
CA ASN A 53 9.43 3.07 13.57
C ASN A 53 7.96 3.50 13.72
N PHE A 54 7.26 3.47 12.58
CA PHE A 54 5.82 3.66 12.44
C PHE A 54 5.04 2.64 13.27
N LYS A 55 3.97 3.12 13.92
CA LYS A 55 3.07 2.33 14.78
C LYS A 55 1.63 2.36 14.31
N SER A 56 1.13 3.52 13.90
CA SER A 56 -0.26 3.67 13.44
C SER A 56 -0.48 5.02 12.73
N LEU A 57 -1.61 5.14 12.05
CA LEU A 57 -2.11 6.37 11.45
C LEU A 57 -3.29 6.90 12.29
N ILE A 58 -3.26 8.18 12.62
CA ILE A 58 -4.41 8.90 13.18
C ILE A 58 -5.18 9.52 12.01
N TYR A 59 -6.28 8.89 11.60
CA TYR A 59 -7.06 9.27 10.42
C TYR A 59 -7.56 10.72 10.47
N GLY A 60 -8.13 11.14 11.60
CA GLY A 60 -8.73 12.47 11.74
C GLY A 60 -7.75 13.64 11.62
N THR A 61 -6.45 13.40 11.84
CA THR A 61 -5.40 14.42 11.76
C THR A 61 -4.34 14.14 10.71
N CYS A 62 -4.42 13.00 9.99
CA CYS A 62 -3.39 12.54 9.06
C CYS A 62 -1.99 12.48 9.70
N GLN A 63 -1.89 12.04 10.96
CA GLN A 63 -0.61 11.94 11.68
C GLN A 63 -0.13 10.49 11.78
N LEU A 64 1.14 10.26 11.50
CA LEU A 64 1.81 8.99 11.81
C LEU A 64 2.26 8.99 13.27
N VAL A 65 1.96 7.91 13.99
CA VAL A 65 2.56 7.62 15.29
C VAL A 65 3.93 6.99 15.07
N CYS A 66 4.98 7.74 15.39
CA CYS A 66 6.37 7.33 15.31
C CYS A 66 6.91 7.16 16.74
N GLY A 67 7.05 5.94 17.25
CA GLY A 67 7.64 5.67 18.57
C GLY A 67 7.19 6.54 19.76
N GLY A 68 5.93 7.00 19.78
CA GLY A 68 5.40 7.84 20.86
C GLY A 68 5.36 9.34 20.58
N THR A 69 5.78 9.79 19.40
CA THR A 69 5.47 11.12 18.86
C THR A 69 4.57 11.03 17.64
N ASN A 70 3.91 12.13 17.29
CA ASN A 70 3.08 12.24 16.11
C ASN A 70 3.77 13.12 15.07
N VAL A 71 3.86 12.62 13.84
CA VAL A 71 4.42 13.37 12.70
C VAL A 71 3.34 13.57 11.65
N GLN A 72 3.16 14.82 11.23
CA GLN A 72 2.15 15.18 10.23
C GLN A 72 2.53 14.61 8.86
N LEU A 73 1.60 13.89 8.23
CA LEU A 73 1.76 13.54 6.81
C LEU A 73 1.62 14.79 5.95
N PRO A 74 2.36 14.86 4.83
CA PRO A 74 2.19 15.93 3.87
C PRO A 74 0.83 15.80 3.16
N GLU A 75 0.31 16.92 2.67
CA GLU A 75 -1.06 17.05 2.12
C GLU A 75 -1.30 16.17 0.88
N ASP A 76 -0.25 15.90 0.11
CA ASP A 76 -0.25 15.01 -1.05
C ASP A 76 -0.42 13.52 -0.67
N ALA A 77 -0.02 13.15 0.55
CA ALA A 77 -0.18 11.79 1.09
C ALA A 77 -1.51 11.59 1.79
N CYS A 78 -1.97 12.61 2.51
CA CYS A 78 -3.21 12.58 3.26
C CYS A 78 -3.71 14.03 3.33
N SER A 79 -4.65 14.35 2.45
CA SER A 79 -5.27 15.66 2.44
C SER A 79 -5.97 15.89 3.77
N SER A 80 -5.72 17.05 4.37
CA SER A 80 -6.24 17.42 5.69
C SER A 80 -7.77 17.45 5.64
N GLY A 81 -8.38 16.36 6.07
CA GLY A 81 -9.80 16.16 6.23
C GLY A 81 -10.02 15.19 7.38
N VAL A 82 -11.15 15.30 8.07
CA VAL A 82 -11.49 14.35 9.14
C VAL A 82 -11.87 13.03 8.47
N HIS A 83 -10.88 12.17 8.26
CA HIS A 83 -11.12 10.78 7.89
C HIS A 83 -11.56 10.05 9.15
N SER A 84 -12.75 9.45 9.14
CA SER A 84 -13.20 8.61 10.25
C SER A 84 -12.51 7.25 10.24
N ASP A 85 -12.19 6.73 9.03
CA ASP A 85 -11.63 5.41 8.78
C ASP A 85 -10.77 5.36 7.51
N CYS A 86 -10.19 4.20 7.24
CA CYS A 86 -9.50 3.92 5.99
C CYS A 86 -10.50 3.79 4.83
N THR A 87 -10.59 4.81 3.98
CA THR A 87 -11.34 4.73 2.72
C THR A 87 -10.46 4.16 1.61
N LYS A 88 -11.09 3.66 0.54
CA LYS A 88 -10.37 3.19 -0.65
C LYS A 88 -9.49 4.29 -1.24
N ASP A 89 -10.04 5.49 -1.39
CA ASP A 89 -9.32 6.65 -1.95
C ASP A 89 -8.11 7.04 -1.09
N LEU A 90 -8.28 7.05 0.24
CA LEU A 90 -7.18 7.31 1.16
C LEU A 90 -6.09 6.25 1.01
N ALA A 91 -6.47 4.98 0.98
CA ALA A 91 -5.49 3.91 0.87
C ALA A 91 -4.76 3.90 -0.49
N GLU A 92 -5.43 4.24 -1.59
CA GLU A 92 -4.78 4.42 -2.90
C GLU A 92 -3.82 5.61 -2.90
N SER A 93 -4.21 6.73 -2.29
CA SER A 93 -3.34 7.90 -2.10
C SER A 93 -2.09 7.54 -1.27
N LEU A 94 -2.28 6.86 -0.14
CA LEU A 94 -1.18 6.39 0.72
C LEU A 94 -0.28 5.40 -0.01
N LYS A 95 -0.84 4.50 -0.83
CA LYS A 95 -0.06 3.54 -1.63
C LYS A 95 0.81 4.27 -2.67
N LYS A 96 0.27 5.29 -3.33
CA LYS A 96 1.04 6.12 -4.26
C LYS A 96 2.17 6.86 -3.55
N TRP A 97 1.86 7.52 -2.43
CA TRP A 97 2.86 8.19 -1.61
C TRP A 97 3.95 7.22 -1.12
N SER A 98 3.56 5.99 -0.79
CA SER A 98 4.49 4.95 -0.34
C SER A 98 5.57 4.64 -1.40
N ALA A 99 5.16 4.52 -2.67
CA ALA A 99 6.09 4.32 -3.78
C ALA A 99 7.06 5.51 -3.96
N GLU A 100 6.56 6.74 -3.80
CA GLU A 100 7.38 7.96 -3.87
C GLU A 100 8.41 8.02 -2.73
N MET A 101 8.03 7.60 -1.52
CA MET A 101 8.93 7.53 -0.37
C MET A 101 10.03 6.49 -0.56
N SER A 102 9.73 5.30 -1.09
CA SER A 102 10.75 4.29 -1.41
C SER A 102 11.73 4.80 -2.47
N LYS A 103 11.24 5.52 -3.49
CA LYS A 103 12.11 6.20 -4.45
C LYS A 103 13.00 7.25 -3.77
N ARG A 104 12.42 8.12 -2.94
CA ARG A 104 13.17 9.16 -2.21
C ARG A 104 14.26 8.55 -1.32
N LYS A 105 13.98 7.44 -0.64
CA LYS A 105 14.99 6.68 0.13
C LYS A 105 16.15 6.23 -0.76
N ASN A 106 15.87 5.64 -1.91
CA ASN A 106 16.91 5.19 -2.84
C ASN A 106 17.73 6.36 -3.39
N ASP A 107 17.09 7.49 -3.72
CA ASP A 107 17.77 8.70 -4.18
C ASP A 107 18.70 9.28 -3.10
N LEU A 108 18.24 9.29 -1.85
CA LEU A 108 19.05 9.71 -0.70
C LEU A 108 20.24 8.78 -0.48
N ILE A 109 20.04 7.45 -0.53
CA ILE A 109 21.12 6.47 -0.43
C ILE A 109 22.14 6.69 -1.56
N ASN A 110 21.69 6.87 -2.81
CA ASN A 110 22.60 7.12 -3.93
C ASN A 110 23.39 8.43 -3.78
N LYS A 111 22.77 9.48 -3.22
CA LYS A 111 23.39 10.80 -3.05
C LYS A 111 24.34 10.87 -1.85
N TRP A 112 24.02 10.19 -0.76
CA TRP A 112 24.76 10.27 0.51
C TRP A 112 25.72 9.11 0.72
N CYS A 113 25.44 7.93 0.16
CA CYS A 113 26.29 6.75 0.27
C CYS A 113 27.17 6.53 -0.99
N THR A 114 27.48 7.60 -1.73
CA THR A 114 28.30 7.58 -2.96
C THR A 114 29.68 6.94 -2.74
N SER A 115 30.17 6.96 -1.50
CA SER A 115 31.43 6.33 -1.08
C SER A 115 31.39 4.79 -1.04
N ALA A 116 30.21 4.14 -1.11
CA ALA A 116 30.10 2.68 -1.10
C ALA A 116 30.26 2.03 -2.49
N LYS A 117 30.30 2.84 -3.57
CA LYS A 117 30.49 2.37 -4.96
C LYS A 117 31.90 2.62 -5.51
N GLN A 118 32.85 3.04 -4.66
CA GLN A 118 34.23 3.34 -5.05
C GLN A 118 35.26 2.29 -4.61
N VAL A 119 34.83 1.06 -4.28
CA VAL A 119 35.74 -0.07 -3.99
C VAL A 119 35.67 -1.11 -5.12
#